data_AF-A0A9Q4DNH1-F1
#
_entry.id   AF-A0A9Q4DNH1-F1
#
_cell.length_a   1.000
_cell.length_b   1.000
_cell.length_c   1.000
_cell.angle_alpha   90.00
_cell.angle_beta   90.00
_cell.angle_gamma   90.00
#
_symmetry.space_group_name_H-M   'P 1'
#
loop_
_entity.id
_entity.type
_entity.pdbx_description
1 polymer ?
#
loop_
_entity_poly.entity_id
_entity_poly.type
_entity_poly.pdbx_seq_one_letter_code
_entity_poly.pdbx_strand_id
1 'polypeptide(L)'
;MEITAISSIGNLDMIALKPHQVVMSCELEEAESFYRFWEGLAYDRIMIQVITTGTFIEDLSEYFEGYAYKVIKLAKREFHFQSILQRADWDIAGLLFLLASINDDVFLITDPQPDKSYFSEGKLQCLTDSGERIMWFEYDAAEIYMVGGN
;
A
#
# COMPACT_ATOMS: atom_id res chain seq x y z
N MET A 1 19.15 -5.93 14.13
CA MET A 1 18.64 -7.17 13.52
C MET A 1 18.29 -6.84 12.09
N GLU A 2 18.70 -7.64 11.10
CA GLU A 2 18.31 -7.38 9.71
C GLU A 2 16.84 -7.79 9.54
N ILE A 3 15.99 -6.81 9.19
CA ILE A 3 14.57 -7.06 8.91
C ILE A 3 14.52 -7.65 7.50
N THR A 4 14.10 -8.90 7.41
CA THR A 4 14.04 -9.65 6.12
C THR A 4 12.61 -9.78 5.61
N ALA A 5 11.63 -9.49 6.46
CA ALA A 5 10.22 -9.43 6.10
C ALA A 5 9.43 -8.55 7.05
N ILE A 6 8.27 -8.07 6.59
CA ILE A 6 7.29 -7.34 7.40
C ILE A 6 5.95 -8.09 7.35
N SER A 7 5.22 -8.16 8.47
CA SER A 7 4.04 -9.02 8.62
C SER A 7 2.94 -8.32 9.41
N SER A 8 1.71 -8.49 8.95
CA SER A 8 0.49 -7.90 9.52
C SER A 8 0.13 -8.41 10.91
N ILE A 9 -0.49 -7.55 11.73
CA ILE A 9 -1.20 -8.00 12.94
C ILE A 9 -2.56 -8.60 12.54
N GLY A 10 -2.55 -9.85 12.10
CA GLY A 10 -3.78 -10.61 11.83
C GLY A 10 -3.80 -11.32 10.49
N ASN A 11 -2.96 -10.91 9.54
CA ASN A 11 -2.69 -11.65 8.31
C ASN A 11 -1.39 -12.47 8.43
N LEU A 12 -1.42 -13.73 7.98
CA LEU A 12 -0.23 -14.60 7.91
C LEU A 12 0.65 -14.29 6.69
N ASP A 13 0.18 -13.43 5.79
CA ASP A 13 0.95 -13.00 4.65
C ASP A 13 2.10 -12.07 5.06
N MET A 14 3.28 -12.36 4.52
CA MET A 14 4.52 -11.69 4.86
C MET A 14 5.08 -11.00 3.62
N ILE A 15 5.38 -9.72 3.74
CA ILE A 15 6.16 -8.97 2.75
C ILE A 15 7.61 -9.42 2.84
N ALA A 16 8.08 -10.21 1.88
CA ALA A 16 9.49 -10.60 1.79
C ALA A 16 10.33 -9.47 1.16
N LEU A 17 11.46 -9.13 1.80
CA LEU A 17 12.37 -8.07 1.36
C LEU A 17 13.55 -8.63 0.54
N LYS A 18 14.01 -7.88 -0.46
CA LYS A 18 15.25 -8.14 -1.19
C LYS A 18 16.47 -7.85 -0.30
N PRO A 19 17.63 -8.48 -0.52
CA PRO A 19 18.84 -8.32 0.30
C PRO A 19 19.46 -6.91 0.36
N HIS A 20 18.92 -5.95 -0.40
CA HIS A 20 19.46 -4.58 -0.49
C HIS A 20 18.42 -3.52 -0.12
N GLN A 21 17.22 -3.96 0.28
CA GLN A 21 16.16 -3.07 0.72
C GLN A 21 16.38 -2.69 2.18
N VAL A 22 16.06 -1.44 2.49
CA VAL A 22 16.09 -0.91 3.85
C VAL A 22 14.67 -0.67 4.31
N VAL A 23 14.37 -1.08 5.54
CA VAL A 23 13.11 -0.78 6.22
C VAL A 23 13.32 0.37 7.18
N MET A 24 12.47 1.37 7.09
CA MET A 24 12.32 2.44 8.06
C MET A 24 10.88 2.42 8.57
N SER A 25 10.63 2.88 9.79
CA SER A 25 9.29 3.04 10.33
C SER A 25 9.02 4.50 10.70
N CYS A 26 7.76 4.91 10.68
CA CYS A 26 7.29 6.21 11.14
C CYS A 26 6.06 6.03 12.01
N GLU A 27 6.06 6.58 13.23
CA GLU A 27 4.96 6.41 14.19
C GLU A 27 3.65 7.05 13.69
N LEU A 28 2.56 6.29 13.80
CA LEU A 28 1.19 6.72 13.52
C LEU A 28 0.43 6.94 14.84
N GLU A 29 0.65 8.09 15.46
CA GLU A 29 -0.06 8.42 16.71
C GLU A 29 -1.56 8.75 16.47
N GLU A 30 -1.87 9.38 15.34
CA GLU A 30 -3.21 9.84 14.97
C GLU A 30 -3.34 10.08 13.45
N ALA A 31 -4.57 10.29 12.97
CA ALA A 31 -4.84 10.56 11.55
C ALA A 31 -4.05 11.78 11.02
N GLU A 32 -3.83 12.81 11.85
CA GLU A 32 -3.03 13.99 11.48
C GLU A 32 -1.58 13.61 11.12
N SER A 33 -1.00 12.61 11.78
CA SER A 33 0.34 12.11 11.46
C SER A 33 0.38 11.44 10.09
N PHE A 34 -0.67 10.71 9.71
CA PHE A 34 -0.80 10.16 8.35
C PHE A 34 -0.91 11.28 7.30
N TYR A 35 -1.73 12.31 7.54
CA TYR A 35 -1.90 13.41 6.59
C TYR A 35 -0.59 14.18 6.37
N ARG A 36 0.12 14.54 7.44
CA ARG A 36 1.42 15.22 7.34
C ARG A 36 2.45 14.38 6.57
N PHE A 37 2.44 13.07 6.80
CA PHE A 37 3.28 12.14 6.03
C PHE A 37 2.91 12.16 4.55
N TRP A 38 1.63 11.98 4.24
CA TRP A 38 1.09 11.95 2.87
C TRP A 38 1.42 13.21 2.07
N GLU A 39 1.26 14.39 2.68
CA GLU A 39 1.62 15.68 2.07
C GLU A 39 3.11 15.82 1.80
N GLY A 40 3.95 15.21 2.64
CA GLY A 40 5.41 15.25 2.52
C GLY A 40 5.99 14.31 1.46
N LEU A 41 5.18 13.43 0.86
CA LEU A 41 5.65 12.47 -0.14
C LEU A 41 6.02 13.17 -1.44
N ALA A 42 7.27 13.03 -1.86
CA ALA A 42 7.73 13.41 -3.19
C ALA A 42 7.50 12.25 -4.17
N TYR A 43 6.48 12.36 -5.03
CA TYR A 43 6.15 11.38 -6.06
C TYR A 43 5.55 12.07 -7.30
N ASP A 44 5.85 11.52 -8.48
CA ASP A 44 5.15 11.83 -9.74
C ASP A 44 3.92 10.93 -9.90
N ARG A 45 4.01 9.68 -9.45
CA ARG A 45 2.92 8.70 -9.49
C ARG A 45 2.87 7.91 -8.21
N ILE A 46 1.67 7.59 -7.75
CA ILE A 46 1.48 6.67 -6.64
C ILE A 46 0.58 5.52 -7.11
N MET A 47 1.05 4.30 -6.90
CA MET A 47 0.22 3.12 -7.04
C MET A 47 -0.32 2.72 -5.67
N ILE A 48 -1.64 2.70 -5.55
CA ILE A 48 -2.36 2.22 -4.38
C ILE A 48 -2.74 0.77 -4.66
N GLN A 49 -2.49 -0.10 -3.69
CA GLN A 49 -3.04 -1.45 -3.68
C GLN A 49 -3.75 -1.74 -2.37
N VAL A 50 -4.93 -2.35 -2.46
CA VAL A 50 -5.75 -2.73 -1.31
C VAL A 50 -6.20 -4.17 -1.49
N ILE A 51 -6.03 -5.00 -0.46
CA ILE A 51 -6.61 -6.34 -0.40
C ILE A 51 -7.79 -6.31 0.57
N THR A 52 -8.99 -6.58 0.06
CA THR A 52 -10.25 -6.39 0.78
C THR A 52 -11.34 -7.32 0.24
N THR A 53 -12.59 -7.14 0.64
CA THR A 53 -13.75 -7.92 0.18
C THR A 53 -14.40 -7.32 -1.07
N GLY A 54 -15.17 -8.12 -1.80
CA GLY A 54 -15.69 -7.74 -3.12
C GLY A 54 -16.69 -6.59 -3.12
N THR A 55 -17.57 -6.52 -2.11
CA THR A 55 -18.54 -5.43 -1.97
C THR A 55 -17.85 -4.10 -1.71
N PHE A 56 -16.74 -4.14 -0.97
CA PHE A 56 -15.99 -2.95 -0.60
C PHE A 56 -15.28 -2.32 -1.81
N ILE A 57 -14.84 -3.12 -2.79
CA ILE A 57 -14.24 -2.60 -4.03
C ILE A 57 -15.25 -1.86 -4.91
N GLU A 58 -16.50 -2.32 -4.94
CA GLU A 58 -17.55 -1.64 -5.71
C GLU A 58 -17.72 -0.21 -5.20
N ASP A 59 -17.82 -0.04 -3.88
CA ASP A 59 -17.88 1.28 -3.22
C ASP A 59 -16.60 2.11 -3.45
N LEU A 60 -15.42 1.47 -3.43
CA LEU A 60 -14.14 2.15 -3.65
C LEU A 60 -13.99 2.67 -5.09
N SER A 61 -14.55 1.97 -6.08
CA SER A 61 -14.36 2.28 -7.49
C SER A 61 -14.86 3.67 -7.88
N GLU A 62 -15.87 4.19 -7.17
CA GLU A 62 -16.42 5.54 -7.36
C GLU A 62 -15.39 6.63 -6.99
N TYR A 63 -14.59 6.41 -5.94
CA TYR A 63 -13.54 7.34 -5.52
C TYR A 63 -12.36 7.41 -6.49
N PHE A 64 -12.19 6.36 -7.30
CA PHE A 64 -11.13 6.26 -8.28
C PHE A 64 -11.62 6.44 -9.73
N GLU A 65 -12.79 7.05 -9.91
CA GLU A 65 -13.30 7.41 -11.23
C GLU A 65 -12.31 8.35 -11.95
N GLY A 66 -11.96 8.00 -13.19
CA GLY A 66 -11.00 8.75 -14.00
C GLY A 66 -9.53 8.38 -13.79
N TYR A 67 -9.21 7.46 -12.87
CA TYR A 67 -7.86 6.92 -12.69
C TYR A 67 -7.68 5.56 -13.37
N ALA A 68 -6.42 5.20 -13.64
CA ALA A 68 -6.10 3.89 -14.18
C ALA A 68 -6.09 2.86 -13.05
N TYR A 69 -7.10 1.99 -13.00
CA TYR A 69 -7.20 0.94 -11.98
C TYR A 69 -7.54 -0.44 -12.54
N LYS A 70 -7.29 -1.47 -11.73
CA LYS A 70 -7.56 -2.88 -12.02
C LYS A 70 -8.04 -3.59 -10.77
N VAL A 71 -9.04 -4.44 -10.91
CA VAL A 71 -9.54 -5.33 -9.86
C VAL A 71 -9.24 -6.77 -10.22
N ILE A 72 -8.67 -7.53 -9.28
CA ILE A 72 -8.33 -8.95 -9.42
C ILE A 72 -8.98 -9.73 -8.28
N LYS A 73 -9.67 -10.81 -8.61
CA LYS A 73 -10.24 -11.71 -7.61
C LYS A 73 -9.20 -12.74 -7.18
N LEU A 74 -8.85 -12.75 -5.90
CA LEU A 74 -7.96 -13.75 -5.32
C LEU A 74 -8.78 -14.95 -4.79
N ALA A 75 -8.08 -16.03 -4.42
CA ALA A 75 -8.73 -17.20 -3.84
C ALA A 75 -9.38 -16.83 -2.49
N LYS A 76 -10.48 -17.51 -2.12
CA LYS A 76 -11.27 -17.26 -0.88
C LYS A 76 -11.51 -15.78 -0.54
N ARG A 77 -12.51 -15.17 -1.18
CA ARG A 77 -13.17 -13.90 -0.78
C ARG A 77 -12.31 -12.64 -0.68
N GLU A 78 -11.02 -12.73 -0.94
CA GLU A 78 -10.12 -11.59 -1.06
C GLU A 78 -10.13 -11.05 -2.49
N PHE A 79 -10.17 -9.74 -2.60
CA PHE A 79 -10.09 -9.01 -3.83
C PHE A 79 -8.97 -8.00 -3.71
N HIS A 80 -8.21 -7.87 -4.79
CA HIS A 80 -7.11 -6.95 -4.91
C HIS A 80 -7.54 -5.81 -5.83
N PHE A 81 -7.54 -4.59 -5.31
CA PHE A 81 -7.68 -3.34 -6.04
C PHE A 81 -6.31 -2.70 -6.27
N GLN A 82 -6.00 -2.30 -7.49
CA GLN A 82 -4.80 -1.55 -7.85
C GLN A 82 -5.19 -0.28 -8.60
N SER A 83 -4.73 0.89 -8.17
CA SER A 83 -4.94 2.17 -8.88
C SER A 83 -3.65 2.97 -8.99
N ILE A 84 -3.43 3.63 -10.13
CA ILE A 84 -2.29 4.53 -10.34
C ILE A 84 -2.82 5.97 -10.47
N LEU A 85 -2.35 6.83 -9.58
CA LEU A 85 -2.69 8.25 -9.55
C LEU A 85 -1.49 9.10 -9.97
N GLN A 86 -1.74 10.18 -10.70
CA GLN A 86 -0.72 11.18 -11.08
C GLN A 86 -0.68 12.39 -10.12
N ARG A 87 -1.76 12.62 -9.37
CA ARG A 87 -1.85 13.67 -8.37
C ARG A 87 -2.91 13.24 -7.38
N ALA A 88 -2.53 13.06 -6.11
CA ALA A 88 -3.48 12.57 -5.15
C ALA A 88 -4.23 13.73 -4.49
N ASP A 89 -5.56 13.59 -4.39
CA ASP A 89 -6.44 14.52 -3.69
C ASP A 89 -6.46 14.20 -2.19
N TRP A 90 -6.80 15.18 -1.35
CA TRP A 90 -6.90 15.02 0.10
C TRP A 90 -7.94 13.97 0.51
N ASP A 91 -9.02 13.86 -0.27
CA ASP A 91 -10.08 12.86 -0.03
C ASP A 91 -9.54 11.42 -0.14
N ILE A 92 -8.52 11.19 -0.97
CA ILE A 92 -7.88 9.88 -1.13
C ILE A 92 -7.08 9.52 0.12
N ALA A 93 -6.41 10.49 0.75
CA ALA A 93 -5.68 10.25 1.99
C ALA A 93 -6.61 9.81 3.13
N GLY A 94 -7.76 10.49 3.27
CA GLY A 94 -8.76 10.12 4.27
C GLY A 94 -9.33 8.72 4.03
N LEU A 95 -9.59 8.36 2.77
CA LEU A 95 -10.03 7.02 2.40
C LEU A 95 -8.97 5.98 2.72
N LEU A 96 -7.71 6.19 2.34
CA LEU A 96 -6.61 5.27 2.63
C LEU A 96 -6.42 5.04 4.14
N PHE A 97 -6.54 6.09 4.94
CA PHE A 97 -6.49 5.97 6.39
C PHE A 97 -7.66 5.12 6.93
N LEU A 98 -8.88 5.35 6.42
CA LEU A 98 -10.05 4.56 6.78
C LEU A 98 -9.90 3.08 6.38
N LEU A 99 -9.34 2.80 5.20
CA LEU A 99 -9.08 1.45 4.71
C LEU A 99 -8.17 0.65 5.65
N ALA A 100 -7.04 1.25 6.03
CA ALA A 100 -6.16 0.60 6.99
C ALA A 100 -6.88 0.37 8.33
N SER A 101 -7.85 1.24 8.71
CA SER A 101 -8.63 1.14 9.95
C SER A 101 -9.64 0.03 10.04
N ILE A 102 -9.98 -0.57 8.91
CA ILE A 102 -10.84 -1.75 8.87
C ILE A 102 -10.03 -3.04 8.65
N ASN A 103 -8.72 -2.99 8.88
CA ASN A 103 -7.75 -4.09 8.74
C ASN A 103 -7.59 -4.60 7.30
N ASP A 104 -7.79 -3.74 6.30
CA ASP A 104 -7.40 -4.06 4.93
C ASP A 104 -5.90 -3.77 4.76
N ASP A 105 -5.20 -4.67 4.06
CA ASP A 105 -3.80 -4.47 3.72
C ASP A 105 -3.69 -3.35 2.66
N VAL A 106 -3.18 -2.18 3.06
CA VAL A 106 -2.98 -1.03 2.16
C VAL A 106 -1.49 -0.86 1.84
N PHE A 107 -1.16 -0.94 0.55
CA PHE A 107 0.17 -0.69 0.02
C PHE A 107 0.17 0.54 -0.86
N LEU A 108 1.21 1.35 -0.70
CA LEU A 108 1.49 2.49 -1.54
C LEU A 108 2.86 2.29 -2.17
N ILE A 109 2.96 2.43 -3.48
CA ILE A 109 4.23 2.39 -4.20
C ILE A 109 4.44 3.74 -4.86
N THR A 110 5.46 4.48 -4.43
CA THR A 110 5.84 5.75 -5.06
C THR A 110 6.65 5.50 -6.32
N ASP A 111 6.34 6.27 -7.36
CA ASP A 111 6.98 6.26 -8.67
C ASP A 111 7.14 4.86 -9.27
N PRO A 112 6.04 4.09 -9.37
CA PRO A 112 6.09 2.73 -9.89
C PRO A 112 6.61 2.72 -11.34
N GLN A 113 7.56 1.83 -11.60
CA GLN A 113 7.97 1.43 -12.94
C GLN A 113 6.77 0.90 -13.74
N PRO A 114 6.64 1.30 -15.02
CA PRO A 114 5.60 0.78 -15.90
C PRO A 114 5.77 -0.73 -16.13
N ASP A 115 4.64 -1.42 -16.35
CA ASP A 115 4.57 -2.84 -16.71
C ASP A 115 5.20 -3.83 -15.71
N LYS A 116 5.46 -3.37 -14.48
CA LYS A 116 5.98 -4.20 -13.40
C LYS A 116 4.84 -4.78 -12.55
N SER A 117 4.90 -6.08 -12.32
CA SER A 117 4.10 -6.73 -11.29
C SER A 117 4.84 -6.63 -9.96
N TYR A 118 4.22 -5.93 -9.01
CA TYR A 118 4.79 -5.75 -7.67
C TYR A 118 4.46 -6.90 -6.74
N PHE A 119 3.42 -7.69 -7.07
CA PHE A 119 2.85 -8.75 -6.26
C PHE A 119 2.43 -9.94 -7.12
N SER A 120 2.63 -11.14 -6.60
CA SER A 120 2.21 -12.40 -7.23
C SER A 120 0.82 -12.85 -6.79
N GLU A 121 0.12 -13.63 -7.63
CA GLU A 121 -1.16 -14.23 -7.24
C GLU A 121 -0.99 -15.15 -6.02
N GLY A 122 -1.75 -14.87 -4.96
CA GLY A 122 -1.83 -15.72 -3.75
C GLY A 122 -0.66 -15.61 -2.78
N LYS A 123 0.32 -14.74 -3.03
CA LYS A 123 1.35 -14.36 -2.05
C LYS A 123 1.69 -12.89 -2.15
N LEU A 124 1.60 -12.21 -1.02
CA LEU A 124 1.97 -10.81 -0.86
C LEU A 124 3.50 -10.66 -0.84
N GLN A 125 4.15 -10.73 -2.01
CA GLN A 125 5.56 -10.39 -2.14
C GLN A 125 5.67 -9.01 -2.76
N CYS A 126 6.40 -8.08 -2.12
CA CYS A 126 6.62 -6.73 -2.63
C CYS A 126 8.00 -6.61 -3.29
N LEU A 127 8.05 -6.32 -4.59
CA LEU A 127 9.32 -6.14 -5.31
C LEU A 127 9.56 -4.67 -5.66
N THR A 128 10.54 -4.01 -5.03
CA THR A 128 11.03 -2.69 -5.48
C THR A 128 12.36 -2.80 -6.22
N ASP A 129 12.57 -1.90 -7.18
CA ASP A 129 13.87 -1.62 -7.81
C ASP A 129 14.36 -0.23 -7.35
N SER A 130 15.56 0.19 -7.78
CA SER A 130 16.13 1.46 -7.35
C SER A 130 15.24 2.64 -7.75
N GLY A 131 14.71 3.34 -6.73
CA GLY A 131 13.87 4.53 -6.86
C GLY A 131 12.44 4.35 -6.33
N GLU A 132 11.89 3.13 -6.37
CA GLU A 132 10.55 2.84 -5.88
C GLU A 132 10.56 2.69 -4.36
N ARG A 133 9.55 3.25 -3.69
CA ARG A 133 9.37 3.08 -2.25
C ARG A 133 8.02 2.46 -1.99
N ILE A 134 8.00 1.43 -1.15
CA ILE A 134 6.78 0.82 -0.68
C ILE A 134 6.49 1.35 0.71
N MET A 135 5.27 1.80 0.91
CA MET A 135 4.76 2.20 2.20
C MET A 135 3.61 1.25 2.52
N TRP A 136 3.71 0.63 3.68
CA TRP A 136 2.73 -0.30 4.19
C TRP A 136 2.29 0.18 5.56
N PHE A 137 0.99 0.24 5.77
CA PHE A 137 0.44 0.66 7.04
C PHE A 137 -0.86 -0.07 7.31
N GLU A 138 -1.02 -0.44 8.57
CA GLU A 138 -2.21 -1.03 9.15
C GLU A 138 -2.62 -0.09 10.28
N TYR A 139 -3.90 0.10 10.52
CA TYR A 139 -4.33 1.07 11.53
C TYR A 139 -4.06 0.63 12.96
N ASP A 140 -4.06 -0.67 13.21
CA ASP A 140 -3.64 -1.22 14.50
C ASP A 140 -2.12 -1.33 14.63
N ALA A 141 -1.37 -1.09 13.54
CA ALA A 141 0.07 -0.92 13.59
C ALA A 141 0.42 0.46 14.17
N ALA A 142 1.32 0.48 15.14
CA ALA A 142 1.84 1.72 15.72
C ALA A 142 2.69 2.54 14.72
N GLU A 143 3.00 1.99 13.56
CA GLU A 143 3.95 2.56 12.61
C GLU A 143 3.54 2.32 11.13
N ILE A 144 3.89 3.25 10.25
CA ILE A 144 4.01 3.05 8.80
C ILE A 144 5.38 2.48 8.52
N TYR A 145 5.43 1.34 7.82
CA TYR A 145 6.66 0.74 7.34
C TYR A 145 6.99 1.25 5.94
N MET A 146 8.21 1.75 5.75
CA MET A 146 8.74 2.23 4.49
C MET A 146 9.88 1.33 4.03
N VAL A 147 9.75 0.79 2.83
CA VAL A 147 10.76 -0.04 2.18
C VAL A 147 11.31 0.69 0.97
N GLY A 148 12.60 1.00 0.98
CA GLY A 148 13.31 1.63 -0.13
C GLY A 148 14.43 0.74 -0.66
N GLY A 149 14.79 0.92 -1.94
CA GLY A 149 16.09 0.46 -2.44
C GLY A 149 17.22 1.35 -1.91
N ASN A 150 18.37 0.75 -1.62
CA ASN A 150 19.64 1.48 -1.49
C ASN A 150 20.10 2.07 -2.82
#